data_AF-A0A7Y6E5Z3-F1
#
_entry.id   AF-A0A7Y6E5Z3-F1
#
_cell.length_a   1.000
_cell.length_b   1.000
_cell.length_c   1.000
_cell.angle_alpha   90.00
_cell.angle_beta   90.00
_cell.angle_gamma   90.00
#
_symmetry.space_group_name_H-M   'P 1'
#
loop_
_entity.id
_entity.type
_entity.pdbx_description
1 polymer ?
#
loop_
_entity_poly.entity_id
_entity_poly.type
_entity_poly.pdbx_seq_one_letter_code
_entity_poly.pdbx_strand_id
1 'polypeptide(L)' 'MRAVRGRGTSADGTPAVEVVDIADVPQVPGADRELQLSAVGICGSDFGYLAMGSTLVLGHELAGVDAA' A
#
# COMPACT_ATOMS: atom_id res chain seq x y z
N MET A 1 10.15 -7.67 -3.02
CA MET A 1 9.56 -6.50 -3.73
C MET A 1 9.23 -5.45 -2.70
N ARG A 2 9.05 -4.18 -3.06
CA ARG A 2 8.75 -3.11 -2.08
C ARG A 2 7.31 -2.65 -2.21
N ALA A 3 6.72 -2.20 -1.11
CA ALA A 3 5.40 -1.56 -1.05
C ALA A 3 5.45 -0.26 -0.24
N VAL A 4 4.42 0.56 -0.39
CA VAL A 4 4.23 1.79 0.39
C VAL A 4 3.01 1.60 1.30
N ARG A 5 3.15 1.88 2.59
CA ARG A 5 2.04 1.90 3.55
C ARG A 5 2.03 3.17 4.38
N GLY A 6 0.87 3.51 4.94
CA GLY A 6 0.79 4.54 5.95
C GLY A 6 1.44 4.11 7.27
N ARG A 7 1.90 5.08 8.06
CA ARG A 7 2.54 4.84 9.38
C ARG A 7 1.97 5.77 10.47
N GLY A 8 0.74 6.27 10.26
CA GLY A 8 0.12 7.28 11.13
C GLY A 8 0.59 8.69 10.81
N THR A 9 0.70 9.55 11.82
CA THR A 9 1.03 10.97 11.68
C THR A 9 2.44 11.24 12.19
N SER A 10 3.23 12.01 11.43
CA SER A 10 4.56 12.48 11.86
C SER A 10 4.46 13.53 12.97
N ALA A 11 5.61 13.85 13.57
CA ALA A 11 5.71 14.81 14.67
C ALA A 11 5.22 16.22 14.30
N ASP A 12 5.23 16.59 13.02
CA ASP A 12 4.75 17.86 12.48
C ASP A 12 3.25 17.84 12.10
N GLY A 13 2.54 16.74 12.37
CA GLY A 13 1.10 16.62 12.08
C GLY A 13 0.78 16.15 10.67
N THR A 14 1.78 15.83 9.84
CA THR A 14 1.57 15.36 8.46
C THR A 14 1.30 13.86 8.42
N PRO A 15 0.43 13.34 7.53
CA PRO A 15 0.35 11.91 7.31
C PRO A 15 1.71 11.34 6.85
N ALA A 16 2.20 10.31 7.53
CA ALA A 16 3.47 9.69 7.27
C ALA A 16 3.30 8.37 6.50
N VAL A 17 4.20 8.12 5.56
CA VAL A 17 4.29 6.87 4.81
C VAL A 17 5.67 6.26 4.97
N GLU A 18 5.77 4.94 4.78
CA GLU A 18 7.03 4.24 4.75
C GLU A 18 7.08 3.23 3.60
N VAL A 19 8.30 2.94 3.15
CA VAL A 19 8.59 1.87 2.20
C VAL A 19 8.92 0.62 3.00
N VAL A 20 8.21 -0.47 2.74
CA VAL A 20 8.39 -1.78 3.40
C VAL A 20 8.74 -2.85 2.38
N ASP A 21 9.38 -3.93 2.84
CA ASP A 21 9.43 -5.15 2.04
C ASP A 21 8.06 -5.83 2.05
N ILE A 22 7.59 -6.29 0.90
CA ILE A 22 6.30 -6.99 0.79
C ILE A 22 6.32 -8.30 1.58
N ALA A 23 7.49 -8.92 1.76
CA ALA A 23 7.64 -10.12 2.59
C ALA A 23 7.26 -9.88 4.06
N ASP A 24 7.31 -8.62 4.52
CA ASP A 24 6.96 -8.22 5.88
C ASP A 24 5.50 -7.74 6.01
N VAL A 25 4.74 -7.70 4.90
CA VAL A 25 3.34 -7.27 4.89
C VAL A 25 2.42 -8.50 5.09
N PRO A 26 1.56 -8.51 6.13
CA PRO A 26 0.61 -9.58 6.33
C PRO A 26 -0.30 -9.77 5.11
N GLN A 27 -0.34 -10.99 4.59
CA GLN A 27 -1.23 -11.35 3.49
C GLN A 27 -2.63 -11.65 4.03
N VAL A 28 -3.66 -11.16 3.33
CA VAL A 28 -5.05 -11.44 3.71
C VAL A 28 -5.41 -12.87 3.27
N PRO A 29 -5.98 -13.70 4.17
CA PRO A 29 -6.43 -15.04 3.80
C PRO A 29 -7.48 -14.98 2.69
N GLY A 30 -7.39 -15.90 1.72
CA GLY A 30 -8.36 -16.02 0.64
C GLY A 30 -7.93 -15.45 -0.71
N ALA A 31 -6.73 -14.85 -0.80
CA ALA A 31 -6.09 -14.60 -2.09
C ALA A 31 -5.63 -15.93 -2.72
N ASP A 32 -5.97 -16.16 -3.98
CA ASP A 32 -5.64 -17.35 -4.77
C ASP A 32 -4.70 -17.04 -5.95
N ARG A 33 -4.31 -15.78 -6.09
CA ARG A 33 -3.46 -15.25 -7.16
C ARG A 33 -2.46 -14.27 -6.59
N GLU A 34 -1.23 -14.35 -7.09
CA GLU A 34 -0.19 -13.35 -6.87
C GLU A 34 0.04 -12.59 -8.18
N LEU A 35 0.17 -11.27 -8.11
CA LEU A 35 0.41 -10.41 -9.25
C LEU A 35 1.81 -9.79 -9.17
N GLN A 36 2.55 -9.85 -10.27
CA GLN A 36 3.73 -9.02 -10.46
C GLN A 36 3.30 -7.65 -11.02
N LEU A 37 3.27 -6.65 -10.15
CA LEU A 37 2.82 -5.30 -10.49
C LEU A 37 3.82 -4.57 -11.40
N SER A 38 3.31 -3.92 -12.45
CA SER A 38 4.09 -3.06 -13.35
C SER A 38 3.81 -1.58 -13.15
N ALA A 39 2.60 -1.23 -12.68
CA ALA A 39 2.20 0.13 -12.38
C ALA A 39 1.19 0.16 -11.22
N VAL A 40 1.29 1.20 -10.40
CA VAL A 40 0.33 1.54 -9.34
C VAL A 40 0.11 3.05 -9.39
N GLY A 41 -1.15 3.46 -9.39
CA GLY A 41 -1.61 4.85 -9.33
C GLY A 41 -1.95 5.28 -7.90
N ILE A 42 -2.04 6.59 -7.70
CA ILE A 42 -2.54 7.18 -6.47
C ILE A 42 -3.89 7.84 -6.75
N CYS A 43 -4.90 7.45 -5.98
CA CYS A 43 -6.22 8.03 -6.06
C CYS A 43 -6.35 9.18 -5.05
N GLY A 44 -7.25 10.12 -5.32
CA GLY A 44 -7.58 11.18 -4.37
C GLY A 44 -8.05 10.66 -3.01
N SER A 45 -8.73 9.51 -2.97
CA SER A 45 -9.17 8.86 -1.72
C SER A 45 -8.05 8.33 -0.85
N ASP A 46 -6.88 8.02 -1.43
CA ASP A 46 -5.74 7.51 -0.67
C ASP A 46 -5.26 8.53 0.37
N PHE A 47 -5.31 9.83 0.03
CA PHE A 47 -5.00 10.91 0.96
C PHE A 47 -5.98 10.95 2.14
N GLY A 48 -7.25 10.61 1.92
CA GLY A 48 -8.24 10.49 2.99
C GLY A 48 -7.90 9.34 3.95
N TYR A 49 -7.51 8.18 3.43
CA TYR A 49 -7.06 7.06 4.27
C TYR A 49 -5.81 7.41 5.09
N LEU A 50 -4.84 8.10 4.48
CA LEU A 50 -3.65 8.56 5.18
C LEU A 50 -3.98 9.59 6.27
N ALA A 51 -4.86 10.55 6.00
CA ALA A 51 -5.32 11.54 6.98
C ALA A 51 -6.06 10.90 8.17
N MET A 52 -6.74 9.77 7.95
CA MET A 52 -7.37 8.98 9.02
C MET A 52 -6.39 8.06 9.78
N GLY A 53 -5.10 8.11 9.46
CA GLY A 53 -4.07 7.32 10.15
C GLY A 53 -4.01 5.86 9.72
N SER A 54 -4.43 5.53 8.50
CA SER A 54 -4.32 4.17 7.96
C SER A 54 -2.88 3.66 8.03
N THR A 55 -2.72 2.39 8.39
CA THR A 55 -1.43 1.67 8.40
C THR A 55 -1.35 0.58 7.33
N LEU A 56 -2.31 0.57 6.41
CA LEU A 56 -2.41 -0.41 5.32
C LEU A 56 -1.52 -0.01 4.15
N VAL A 57 -1.15 -1.00 3.34
CA VAL A 57 -0.69 -0.77 1.97
C VAL A 57 -1.86 -0.19 1.17
N LEU A 58 -1.64 0.95 0.52
CA LEU A 58 -2.66 1.66 -0.26
C LEU A 58 -2.46 1.42 -1.77
N GLY A 59 -3.41 1.88 -2.57
CA GLY A 59 -3.37 1.75 -4.03
C GLY A 59 -4.31 0.65 -4.53
N HIS A 60 -5.53 1.05 -4.86
CA HIS A 60 -6.53 0.23 -5.56
C HIS A 60 -6.51 0.40 -7.09
N GLU A 61 -5.62 1.25 -7.60
CA GLU A 61 -5.42 1.52 -9.02
C GLU A 61 -4.11 0.84 -9.47
N LEU A 62 -4.17 -0.43 -9.88
CA LEU A 62 -2.98 -1.22 -10.19
C LEU A 62 -3.10 -1.99 -11.51
N ALA A 63 -1.95 -2.24 -12.11
CA ALA A 63 -1.81 -3.09 -13.30
C ALA A 63 -0.57 -3.96 -13.20
N GLY A 64 -0.70 -5.22 -13.61
CA GLY A 64 0.37 -6.20 -13.56
C GLY A 64 0.01 -7.46 -14.35
N VAL A 65 0.84 -8.47 -14.19
CA VAL A 65 0.64 -9.82 -14.76
C VAL A 65 0.58 -10.83 -13.62
N ASP A 66 0.05 -12.03 -13.87
CA ASP A 66 0.17 -13.13 -12.92
C ASP A 66 1.65 -13.41 -12.62
N ALA A 67 1.99 -13.58 -11.34
CA ALA A 67 3.31 -14.02 -10.93
C ALA A 67 3.53 -15.48 -11.39
N ALA A 68 4.69 -15.74 -12.01
CA ALA A 68 5.05 -17.05 -12.56
C ALA A 68 5.50 -18.05 -11.49
#